data_AF-A0A4P8L0C8-F1
#
_entry.id   AF-A0A4P8L0C8-F1
#
_cell.length_a   1.000
_cell.length_b   1.000
_cell.length_c   1.000
_cell.angle_alpha   90.00
_cell.angle_beta   90.00
_cell.angle_gamma   90.00
#
_symmetry.space_group_name_H-M   'P 1'
#
loop_
_entity.id
_entity.type
_entity.pdbx_description
1 polymer ?
#
loop_
_entity_poly.entity_id
_entity_poly.type
_entity_poly.pdbx_seq_one_letter_code
_entity_poly.pdbx_strand_id
1 'polypeptide(L)'
;MTLSERRGLIERLFRRLLRAFGPQSWWPADSPFEVVVGAILTQNTAWKNVSTAIARLKEAELLDPEAMHRVEEERLAEIIRPSGYFNQKARRLKAFCRNLSERWDGNLDRFLSRDMEELRADCLTLHGIGPETADSIVLYAAQKPSFVVDAYTRRIFSRHGWVPDDIRYDALRDYFMDCLERDVYFFQEYHALLVRLGHRHCRRKPSCSGCPLEGFPPGGPALAP
;
A
#
# COMPACT_ATOMS: atom_id res chain seq x y z
N MET A 1 4.97 -26.14 -1.15
CA MET A 1 3.80 -25.93 -2.04
C MET A 1 4.37 -25.67 -3.41
N THR A 2 3.90 -26.35 -4.44
CA THR A 2 4.30 -26.05 -5.82
C THR A 2 3.79 -24.65 -6.22
N LEU A 3 4.38 -24.02 -7.25
CA LEU A 3 3.90 -22.73 -7.76
C LEU A 3 2.42 -22.79 -8.19
N SER A 4 1.99 -23.92 -8.75
CA SER A 4 0.60 -24.15 -9.17
C SER A 4 -0.37 -24.19 -7.98
N GLU A 5 0.00 -24.92 -6.91
CA GLU A 5 -0.79 -24.97 -5.68
C GLU A 5 -0.87 -23.59 -5.00
N ARG A 6 0.24 -22.84 -4.98
CA ARG A 6 0.31 -21.48 -4.42
C ARG A 6 -0.60 -20.52 -5.16
N ARG A 7 -0.49 -20.49 -6.49
CA ARG A 7 -1.39 -19.71 -7.35
C ARG A 7 -2.85 -20.09 -7.10
N GLY A 8 -3.15 -21.38 -7.07
CA GLY A 8 -4.51 -21.88 -6.82
C GLY A 8 -5.07 -21.44 -5.46
N LEU A 9 -4.25 -21.46 -4.40
CA LEU A 9 -4.62 -20.93 -3.08
C LEU A 9 -4.97 -19.44 -3.15
N ILE A 10 -4.05 -18.65 -3.70
CA ILE A 10 -4.14 -17.19 -3.78
C ILE A 10 -5.36 -16.77 -4.62
N GLU A 11 -5.63 -17.41 -5.76
CA GLU A 11 -6.80 -17.09 -6.57
C GLU A 11 -8.13 -17.52 -5.93
N ARG A 12 -8.17 -18.67 -5.24
CA ARG A 12 -9.37 -19.10 -4.51
C ARG A 12 -9.69 -18.11 -3.38
N LEU A 13 -8.67 -17.62 -2.69
CA LEU A 13 -8.81 -16.60 -1.67
C LEU A 13 -9.40 -15.31 -2.27
N PHE A 14 -8.81 -14.80 -3.36
CA PHE A 14 -9.35 -13.65 -4.08
C PHE A 14 -10.82 -13.83 -4.44
N ARG A 15 -11.17 -14.93 -5.12
CA ARG A 15 -12.57 -15.22 -5.53
C ARG A 15 -13.52 -15.33 -4.34
N ARG A 16 -13.05 -15.83 -3.19
CA ARG A 16 -13.86 -15.94 -1.97
C ARG A 16 -14.14 -14.57 -1.36
N LEU A 17 -13.12 -13.72 -1.28
CA LEU A 17 -13.25 -12.37 -0.74
C LEU A 17 -14.08 -11.47 -1.66
N LEU A 18 -13.86 -11.55 -2.97
CA LEU A 18 -14.63 -10.78 -3.95
C LEU A 18 -16.12 -11.13 -3.89
N ARG A 19 -16.47 -12.42 -3.76
CA ARG A 19 -17.87 -12.85 -3.57
C ARG A 19 -18.48 -12.32 -2.27
N ALA A 20 -17.69 -12.21 -1.20
CA ALA A 20 -18.19 -11.82 0.11
C ALA A 20 -18.32 -10.30 0.28
N PHE A 21 -17.41 -9.52 -0.31
CA PHE A 21 -17.34 -8.07 -0.11
C PHE A 21 -17.73 -7.25 -1.35
N GLY A 22 -17.82 -7.89 -2.52
CA GLY A 22 -17.95 -7.21 -3.81
C GLY A 22 -16.67 -6.46 -4.22
N PRO A 23 -16.68 -5.78 -5.38
CA PRO A 23 -15.62 -4.86 -5.75
C PRO A 23 -15.45 -3.77 -4.69
N GLN A 24 -14.21 -3.43 -4.35
CA GLN A 24 -13.88 -2.40 -3.38
C GLN A 24 -13.56 -1.07 -4.04
N SER A 25 -13.02 -1.07 -5.27
CA SER A 25 -12.60 0.13 -6.00
C SER A 25 -11.74 1.07 -5.14
N TRP A 26 -10.83 0.47 -4.38
CA TRP A 26 -10.11 1.16 -3.31
C TRP A 26 -8.83 1.81 -3.81
N TRP A 27 -8.89 3.12 -3.95
CA TRP A 27 -7.99 4.13 -3.37
C TRP A 27 -8.58 5.48 -3.79
N PRO A 28 -9.34 6.18 -2.95
CA PRO A 28 -10.01 7.40 -3.38
C PRO A 28 -9.01 8.55 -3.43
N ALA A 29 -8.66 8.97 -4.65
CA ALA A 29 -7.75 10.08 -4.93
C ALA A 29 -8.12 10.74 -6.27
N ASP A 30 -7.91 12.05 -6.38
CA ASP A 30 -8.22 12.81 -7.59
C ASP A 30 -7.03 12.86 -8.56
N SER A 31 -5.81 12.55 -8.09
CA SER A 31 -4.59 12.59 -8.89
C SER A 31 -3.54 11.57 -8.42
N PRO A 32 -2.56 11.20 -9.28
CA PRO A 32 -1.42 10.37 -8.87
C PRO A 32 -0.61 10.98 -7.72
N PHE A 33 -0.51 12.32 -7.66
CA PHE A 33 0.19 12.99 -6.56
C PHE A 33 -0.55 12.79 -5.22
N GLU A 34 -1.88 12.88 -5.23
CA GLU A 34 -2.69 12.59 -4.04
C GLU A 34 -2.52 11.14 -3.57
N VAL A 35 -2.35 10.18 -4.50
CA VAL A 35 -2.00 8.80 -4.15
C VAL A 35 -0.66 8.73 -3.43
N VAL A 36 0.38 9.39 -3.95
CA VAL A 36 1.72 9.43 -3.31
C VAL A 36 1.62 10.00 -1.90
N VAL A 37 0.93 11.14 -1.74
CA VAL A 37 0.72 11.78 -0.44
C VAL A 37 -0.04 10.84 0.50
N GLY A 38 -1.13 10.23 0.03
CA GLY A 38 -1.90 9.26 0.80
C GLY A 38 -1.08 8.06 1.26
N ALA A 39 -0.17 7.55 0.43
CA ALA A 39 0.67 6.40 0.75
C ALA A 39 1.68 6.75 1.87
N ILE A 40 2.26 7.95 1.83
CA ILE A 40 3.14 8.45 2.90
C ILE A 40 2.35 8.69 4.19
N LEU A 41 1.16 9.28 4.08
CA LEU A 41 0.33 9.62 5.23
C LEU A 41 -0.31 8.40 5.92
N THR A 42 -0.51 7.29 5.21
CA THR A 42 -1.10 6.05 5.74
C THR A 42 -0.18 5.30 6.70
N GLN A 43 1.13 5.56 6.65
CA GLN A 43 2.09 4.92 7.54
C GLN A 43 1.70 5.09 9.02
N ASN A 44 1.40 3.96 9.67
CA ASN A 44 0.92 3.87 11.06
C ASN A 44 -0.31 4.74 11.35
N THR A 45 -1.27 4.84 10.42
CA THR A 45 -2.41 5.76 10.56
C THR A 45 -3.68 5.21 9.92
N ALA A 46 -4.80 5.37 10.61
CA ALA A 46 -6.10 4.97 10.08
C ALA A 46 -6.52 5.87 8.91
N TRP A 47 -7.09 5.29 7.86
CA TRP A 47 -7.50 6.02 6.65
C TRP A 47 -8.39 7.24 6.93
N LYS A 48 -9.29 7.18 7.91
CA LYS A 48 -10.14 8.32 8.33
C LYS A 48 -9.32 9.58 8.67
N ASN A 49 -8.17 9.40 9.32
CA ASN A 49 -7.29 10.49 9.69
C ASN A 49 -6.45 10.98 8.50
N VAL A 50 -6.07 10.06 7.61
CA VAL A 50 -5.39 10.38 6.34
C VAL A 50 -6.30 11.21 5.45
N SER A 51 -7.56 10.79 5.26
CA SER A 51 -8.52 11.52 4.44
C SER A 51 -8.80 12.91 5.00
N THR A 52 -8.83 13.07 6.32
CA THR A 52 -8.93 14.38 6.97
C THR A 52 -7.71 15.26 6.67
N ALA A 53 -6.50 14.71 6.72
CA ALA A 53 -5.28 15.44 6.38
C ALA A 53 -5.22 15.83 4.89
N ILE A 54 -5.64 14.92 3.99
CA ILE A 54 -5.73 15.17 2.55
C ILE A 54 -6.74 16.29 2.26
N ALA A 55 -7.92 16.27 2.88
CA ALA A 55 -8.90 17.35 2.72
C ALA A 55 -8.32 18.71 3.13
N ARG A 56 -7.61 18.78 4.25
CA ARG A 56 -6.93 20.01 4.68
C ARG A 56 -5.81 20.46 3.73
N LEU A 57 -5.09 19.51 3.12
CA LEU A 57 -4.08 19.83 2.09
C LEU A 57 -4.74 20.41 0.83
N LYS A 58 -5.91 19.89 0.42
CA LYS A 58 -6.71 20.44 -0.69
C LYS A 58 -7.18 21.86 -0.38
N GLU A 59 -7.77 22.07 0.79
CA GLU A 59 -8.24 23.39 1.25
C GLU A 59 -7.11 24.42 1.30
N ALA A 60 -5.88 23.98 1.60
CA ALA A 60 -4.71 24.83 1.64
C ALA A 60 -3.96 24.95 0.29
N GLU A 61 -4.47 24.35 -0.79
CA GLU A 61 -3.82 24.30 -2.11
C GLU A 61 -2.39 23.71 -2.08
N LEU A 62 -2.16 22.75 -1.18
CA LEU A 62 -0.88 22.09 -0.98
C LEU A 62 -0.82 20.66 -1.55
N LEU A 63 -1.85 20.18 -2.26
CA LEU A 63 -1.75 18.97 -3.09
C LEU A 63 -1.13 19.26 -4.46
N ASP A 64 -0.02 19.96 -4.45
CA ASP A 64 0.84 20.23 -5.60
C ASP A 64 2.30 20.01 -5.18
N PRO A 65 3.15 19.33 -5.97
CA PRO A 65 4.53 19.04 -5.58
C PRO A 65 5.37 20.29 -5.31
N GLU A 66 5.21 21.35 -6.10
CA GLU A 66 5.99 22.58 -5.98
C GLU A 66 5.54 23.39 -4.76
N ALA A 67 4.22 23.55 -4.58
CA ALA A 67 3.65 24.21 -3.41
C ALA A 67 4.02 23.48 -2.10
N MET A 68 3.91 22.14 -2.09
CA MET A 68 4.28 21.32 -0.93
C MET A 68 5.79 21.37 -0.64
N HIS A 69 6.63 21.48 -1.67
CA HIS A 69 8.06 21.66 -1.48
C HIS A 69 8.38 23.01 -0.82
N ARG A 70 7.73 24.09 -1.27
CA ARG A 70 8.00 25.47 -0.83
C ARG A 70 7.44 25.83 0.55
N VAL A 71 6.29 25.30 0.94
CA VAL A 71 5.66 25.64 2.23
C VAL A 71 6.57 25.26 3.42
N GLU A 72 6.59 26.08 4.47
CA GLU A 72 7.36 25.80 5.70
C GLU A 72 7.00 24.43 6.29
N GLU A 73 8.01 23.70 6.78
CA GLU A 73 7.82 22.34 7.31
C GLU A 73 6.82 22.31 8.47
N GLU A 74 6.92 23.27 9.39
CA GLU A 74 6.04 23.40 10.55
C GLU A 74 4.59 23.64 10.11
N ARG A 75 4.39 24.46 9.07
CA ARG A 75 3.05 24.71 8.54
C ARG A 75 2.47 23.46 7.90
N LEU A 76 3.25 22.74 7.10
CA LEU A 76 2.83 21.46 6.51
C LEU A 76 2.49 20.45 7.61
N ALA A 77 3.33 20.36 8.64
CA ALA A 77 3.18 19.46 9.77
C ALA A 77 1.86 19.71 10.52
N GLU A 78 1.49 20.97 10.76
CA GLU A 78 0.21 21.32 11.40
C GLU A 78 -1.01 20.97 10.51
N ILE A 79 -0.92 21.16 9.20
CA ILE A 79 -2.00 20.80 8.27
C ILE A 79 -2.25 19.29 8.29
N ILE A 80 -1.18 18.49 8.23
CA ILE A 80 -1.26 17.01 8.23
C ILE A 80 -1.34 16.41 9.63
N ARG A 81 -1.44 17.22 10.70
CA ARG A 81 -1.50 16.78 12.10
C ARG A 81 -2.49 15.63 12.38
N PRO A 82 -3.70 15.57 11.76
CA PRO A 82 -4.61 14.44 11.96
C PRO A 82 -3.97 13.08 11.65
N SER A 83 -3.02 13.04 10.71
CA SER A 83 -2.36 11.81 10.31
C SER A 83 -1.37 11.27 11.36
N GLY A 84 -1.07 11.97 12.45
CA GLY A 84 -0.11 11.50 13.45
C GLY A 84 1.34 11.38 12.93
N TYR A 85 2.33 11.35 13.82
CA TYR A 85 3.76 11.44 13.44
C TYR A 85 4.05 12.58 12.44
N PHE A 86 3.28 13.65 12.54
CA PHE A 86 3.12 14.65 11.48
C PHE A 86 4.42 15.39 11.16
N ASN A 87 5.29 15.64 12.15
CA ASN A 87 6.63 16.18 11.90
C ASN A 87 7.47 15.27 11.00
N GLN A 88 7.46 13.95 11.24
CA GLN A 88 8.21 13.00 10.41
C GLN A 88 7.59 12.88 9.01
N LYS A 89 6.26 12.90 8.92
CA LYS A 89 5.56 12.84 7.62
C LYS A 89 5.74 14.10 6.79
N ALA A 90 5.79 15.29 7.41
CA ALA A 90 6.08 16.54 6.72
C ALA A 90 7.48 16.48 6.07
N ARG A 91 8.50 16.00 6.81
CA ARG A 91 9.85 15.77 6.25
C ARG A 91 9.85 14.80 5.08
N ARG A 92 9.10 13.70 5.18
CA ARG A 92 9.00 12.69 4.10
C ARG A 92 8.36 13.26 2.84
N LEU A 93 7.26 13.99 3.00
CA LEU A 93 6.58 14.69 1.91
C LEU A 93 7.50 15.72 1.25
N LYS A 94 8.16 16.58 2.03
CA LYS A 94 9.12 17.55 1.49
C LYS A 94 10.32 16.87 0.83
N ALA A 95 10.82 15.75 1.38
CA ALA A 95 11.90 14.98 0.78
C ALA A 95 11.50 14.36 -0.56
N PHE A 96 10.28 13.83 -0.69
CA PHE A 96 9.73 13.37 -1.96
C PHE A 96 9.66 14.51 -2.98
N CYS A 97 9.05 15.65 -2.60
CA CYS A 97 8.90 16.78 -3.51
C CYS A 97 10.24 17.41 -3.91
N ARG A 98 11.21 17.47 -2.98
CA ARG A 98 12.58 17.91 -3.28
C ARG A 98 13.24 16.99 -4.30
N ASN A 99 13.14 15.67 -4.10
CA ASN A 99 13.68 14.71 -5.06
C ASN A 99 13.06 14.87 -6.45
N LEU A 100 11.74 15.07 -6.50
CA LEU A 100 11.03 15.33 -7.75
C LEU A 100 11.53 16.60 -8.43
N SER A 101 11.73 17.68 -7.68
CA SER A 101 12.27 18.93 -8.21
C SER A 101 13.71 18.77 -8.73
N GLU A 102 14.59 18.11 -7.96
CA GLU A 102 16.04 18.06 -8.25
C GLU A 102 16.40 17.04 -9.34
N ARG A 103 15.71 15.90 -9.40
CA ARG A 103 16.05 14.81 -10.33
C ARG A 103 15.11 14.71 -11.53
N TRP A 104 13.92 15.31 -11.44
CA TRP A 104 12.85 15.14 -12.42
C TRP A 104 12.26 16.46 -12.91
N ASP A 105 12.89 17.59 -12.58
CA ASP A 105 12.44 18.94 -12.97
C ASP A 105 10.99 19.22 -12.52
N GLY A 106 10.56 18.62 -11.40
CA GLY A 106 9.19 18.73 -10.88
C GLY A 106 8.16 17.87 -11.63
N ASN A 107 8.56 17.10 -12.64
CA ASN A 107 7.64 16.35 -13.50
C ASN A 107 7.31 14.98 -12.88
N LEU A 108 6.15 14.89 -12.23
CA LEU A 108 5.66 13.65 -11.62
C LEU A 108 5.41 12.53 -12.65
N ASP A 109 4.86 12.85 -13.82
CA ASP A 109 4.54 11.84 -14.84
C ASP A 109 5.81 11.16 -15.36
N ARG A 110 6.89 11.93 -15.57
CA ARG A 110 8.20 11.41 -15.95
C ARG A 110 8.74 10.45 -14.90
N PHE A 111 8.62 10.81 -13.61
CA PHE A 111 9.01 9.94 -12.51
C PHE A 111 8.18 8.65 -12.50
N LEU A 112 6.85 8.74 -12.59
CA LEU A 112 5.96 7.56 -12.55
C LEU A 112 6.03 6.70 -13.82
N SER A 113 6.49 7.24 -14.96
CA SER A 113 6.57 6.49 -16.23
C SER A 113 7.69 5.44 -16.28
N ARG A 114 8.66 5.50 -15.36
CA ARG A 114 9.81 4.58 -15.28
C ARG A 114 9.39 3.11 -15.27
N ASP A 115 10.32 2.21 -15.56
CA ASP A 115 10.09 0.78 -15.35
C ASP A 115 9.68 0.50 -13.88
N MET A 116 8.87 -0.53 -13.67
CA MET A 116 8.32 -0.88 -12.37
C MET A 116 9.40 -1.11 -11.30
N GLU A 117 10.45 -1.86 -11.62
CA GLU A 117 11.50 -2.19 -10.66
C GLU A 117 12.44 -1.00 -10.43
N GLU A 118 12.72 -0.22 -11.48
CA GLU A 118 13.49 1.02 -11.35
C GLU A 118 12.77 2.08 -10.51
N LEU A 119 11.48 2.27 -10.73
CA LEU A 119 10.65 3.19 -9.95
C LEU A 119 10.60 2.76 -8.48
N ARG A 120 10.41 1.45 -8.23
CA ARG A 120 10.44 0.90 -6.87
C ARG A 120 11.80 1.16 -6.20
N ALA A 121 12.89 0.91 -6.90
CA ALA A 121 14.24 1.14 -6.40
C ALA A 121 14.47 2.64 -6.07
N ASP A 122 14.08 3.55 -6.97
CA ASP A 122 14.14 4.99 -6.70
C ASP A 122 13.33 5.38 -5.46
N CYS A 123 12.09 4.91 -5.34
CA CYS A 123 11.24 5.18 -4.19
C CYS A 123 11.92 4.76 -2.87
N LEU A 124 12.59 3.61 -2.86
CA LEU A 124 13.31 3.09 -1.69
C LEU A 124 14.55 3.91 -1.30
N THR A 125 15.09 4.73 -2.22
CA THR A 125 16.17 5.67 -1.87
C THR A 125 15.67 6.92 -1.13
N LEU A 126 14.35 7.17 -1.15
CA LEU A 126 13.77 8.38 -0.58
C LEU A 126 13.64 8.27 0.94
N HIS A 127 14.02 9.34 1.63
CA HIS A 127 14.02 9.39 3.09
C HIS A 127 12.63 9.05 3.66
N GLY A 128 12.55 7.94 4.39
CA GLY A 128 11.33 7.50 5.09
C GLY A 128 10.27 6.85 4.19
N ILE A 129 10.61 6.50 2.95
CA ILE A 129 9.80 5.61 2.12
C ILE A 129 10.30 4.19 2.30
N GLY A 130 9.47 3.34 2.91
CA GLY A 130 9.72 1.91 3.02
C GLY A 130 9.06 1.12 1.89
N PRO A 131 9.29 -0.21 1.85
CA PRO A 131 8.77 -1.09 0.79
C PRO A 131 7.26 -0.99 0.56
N GLU A 132 6.45 -0.98 1.63
CA GLU A 132 4.98 -0.85 1.52
C GLU A 132 4.55 0.44 0.82
N THR A 133 5.19 1.57 1.17
CA THR A 133 4.90 2.86 0.55
C THR A 133 5.41 2.91 -0.89
N ALA A 134 6.60 2.36 -1.17
CA ALA A 134 7.13 2.27 -2.53
C ALA A 134 6.20 1.45 -3.44
N ASP A 135 5.79 0.26 -3.00
CA ASP A 135 4.86 -0.57 -3.78
C ASP A 135 3.47 0.06 -3.91
N SER A 136 3.00 0.82 -2.90
CA SER A 136 1.74 1.58 -3.01
C SER A 136 1.84 2.67 -4.08
N ILE A 137 2.95 3.40 -4.15
CA ILE A 137 3.19 4.40 -5.21
C ILE A 137 3.24 3.72 -6.58
N VAL A 138 3.99 2.62 -6.70
CA VAL A 138 4.12 1.88 -7.96
C VAL A 138 2.76 1.33 -8.44
N LEU A 139 1.97 0.75 -7.52
CA LEU A 139 0.69 0.13 -7.86
C LEU A 139 -0.41 1.14 -8.17
N TYR A 140 -0.58 2.15 -7.30
CA TYR A 140 -1.73 3.05 -7.35
C TYR A 140 -1.43 4.37 -8.07
N ALA A 141 -0.23 4.94 -7.91
CA ALA A 141 0.10 6.20 -8.59
C ALA A 141 0.61 5.95 -10.01
N ALA A 142 1.55 5.01 -10.17
CA ALA A 142 2.15 4.70 -11.47
C ALA A 142 1.38 3.66 -12.29
N GLN A 143 0.32 3.05 -11.73
CA GLN A 143 -0.50 2.02 -12.39
C GLN A 143 0.35 0.86 -12.95
N LYS A 144 1.30 0.35 -12.15
CA LYS A 144 2.19 -0.77 -12.50
C LYS A 144 1.95 -1.96 -11.56
N PRO A 145 2.04 -3.21 -12.03
CA PRO A 145 1.61 -4.37 -11.27
C PRO A 145 2.64 -4.80 -10.22
N SER A 146 2.86 -3.98 -9.18
CA SER A 146 3.63 -4.35 -7.98
C SER A 146 2.68 -4.64 -6.82
N PHE A 147 2.66 -5.87 -6.32
CA PHE A 147 1.73 -6.24 -5.25
C PHE A 147 2.12 -5.58 -3.91
N VAL A 148 1.15 -5.00 -3.22
CA VAL A 148 1.35 -4.36 -1.91
C VAL A 148 1.04 -5.35 -0.79
N VAL A 149 1.97 -5.51 0.15
CA VAL A 149 1.80 -6.40 1.32
C VAL A 149 1.91 -5.64 2.62
N ASP A 150 0.77 -5.27 3.19
CA ASP A 150 0.71 -4.52 4.44
C ASP A 150 0.63 -5.43 5.69
N ALA A 151 0.47 -4.79 6.85
CA ALA A 151 0.29 -5.49 8.12
C ALA A 151 -1.01 -6.34 8.18
N TYR A 152 -2.03 -6.03 7.37
CA TYR A 152 -3.22 -6.86 7.25
C TYR A 152 -2.89 -8.15 6.49
N THR A 153 -2.27 -8.04 5.31
CA THR A 153 -1.86 -9.17 4.47
C THR A 153 -0.96 -10.12 5.24
N ARG A 154 0.11 -9.60 5.88
CA ARG A 154 1.00 -10.40 6.72
C ARG A 154 0.24 -11.19 7.79
N ARG A 155 -0.61 -10.51 8.55
CA ARG A 155 -1.36 -11.14 9.66
C ARG A 155 -2.39 -12.15 9.18
N ILE A 156 -3.07 -11.89 8.06
CA ILE A 156 -4.00 -12.84 7.46
C ILE A 156 -3.24 -14.10 7.06
N PHE A 157 -2.17 -13.95 6.29
CA PHE A 157 -1.44 -15.08 5.73
C PHE A 157 -0.73 -15.91 6.81
N SER A 158 -0.14 -15.26 7.82
CA SER A 158 0.55 -15.98 8.89
C SER A 158 -0.43 -16.68 9.83
N ARG A 159 -1.57 -16.04 10.16
CA ARG A 159 -2.63 -16.64 10.98
C ARG A 159 -3.26 -17.88 10.35
N HIS A 160 -3.32 -17.95 9.02
CA HIS A 160 -3.78 -19.13 8.30
C HIS A 160 -2.67 -20.17 8.03
N GLY A 161 -1.45 -19.92 8.51
CA GLY A 161 -0.31 -20.82 8.35
C GLY A 161 0.19 -20.96 6.92
N TRP A 162 -0.04 -19.96 6.06
CA TRP A 162 0.43 -19.97 4.67
C TRP A 162 1.85 -19.42 4.50
N VAL A 163 2.29 -18.63 5.49
CA VAL A 163 3.63 -18.04 5.58
C VAL A 163 4.07 -18.00 7.05
N PRO A 164 5.38 -17.95 7.35
CA PRO A 164 5.88 -17.74 8.71
C PRO A 164 5.43 -16.40 9.31
N ASP A 165 5.28 -16.33 10.64
CA ASP A 165 4.92 -15.10 11.35
C ASP A 165 5.97 -13.99 11.21
N ASP A 166 7.24 -14.36 11.06
CA ASP A 166 8.39 -13.48 10.91
C ASP A 166 8.78 -13.19 9.44
N ILE A 167 7.96 -13.61 8.47
CA ILE A 167 8.24 -13.44 7.03
C ILE A 167 8.65 -11.99 6.70
N ARG A 168 9.75 -11.79 5.97
CA ARG A 168 10.17 -10.43 5.58
C ARG A 168 9.20 -9.84 4.54
N TYR A 169 9.12 -8.51 4.46
CA TYR A 169 8.23 -7.83 3.51
C TYR A 169 8.44 -8.34 2.08
N ASP A 170 9.68 -8.32 1.59
CA ASP A 170 9.97 -8.70 0.19
C ASP A 170 9.64 -10.17 -0.06
N ALA A 171 9.92 -11.06 0.89
CA ALA A 171 9.55 -12.48 0.76
C ALA A 171 8.03 -12.68 0.69
N LEU A 172 7.24 -11.88 1.42
CA LEU A 172 5.79 -11.91 1.32
C LEU A 172 5.30 -11.30 0.01
N ARG A 173 5.93 -10.24 -0.49
CA ARG A 173 5.61 -9.67 -1.81
C ARG A 173 5.89 -10.70 -2.92
N ASP A 174 7.07 -11.32 -2.90
CA ASP A 174 7.49 -12.33 -3.88
C ASP A 174 6.56 -13.54 -3.87
N TYR A 175 6.04 -13.93 -2.69
CA TYR A 175 5.02 -14.96 -2.56
C TYR A 175 3.80 -14.76 -3.49
N PHE A 176 3.40 -13.50 -3.71
CA PHE A 176 2.35 -13.14 -4.68
C PHE A 176 2.93 -12.98 -6.09
N MET A 177 3.99 -12.18 -6.22
CA MET A 177 4.55 -11.74 -7.51
C MET A 177 5.10 -12.89 -8.37
N ASP A 178 5.60 -13.96 -7.76
CA ASP A 178 6.22 -15.10 -8.45
C ASP A 178 5.23 -16.00 -9.19
N CYS A 179 3.94 -15.97 -8.81
CA CYS A 179 2.97 -16.96 -9.29
C CYS A 179 1.66 -16.38 -9.81
N LEU A 180 1.42 -15.08 -9.60
CA LEU A 180 0.30 -14.37 -10.18
C LEU A 180 0.70 -13.72 -11.51
N GLU A 181 -0.25 -13.67 -12.42
CA GLU A 181 -0.13 -12.84 -13.62
C GLU A 181 -0.10 -11.36 -13.21
N ARG A 182 0.76 -10.59 -13.87
CA ARG A 182 1.01 -9.17 -13.57
C ARG A 182 -0.14 -8.32 -14.12
N ASP A 183 -1.22 -8.20 -13.35
CA ASP A 183 -2.38 -7.38 -13.68
C ASP A 183 -2.63 -6.32 -12.60
N VAL A 184 -2.71 -5.06 -13.04
CA VAL A 184 -2.81 -3.87 -12.15
C VAL A 184 -4.13 -3.87 -11.39
N TYR A 185 -5.25 -4.05 -12.09
CA TYR A 185 -6.58 -4.00 -11.49
C TYR A 185 -6.80 -5.15 -10.52
N PHE A 186 -6.34 -6.34 -10.87
CA PHE A 186 -6.36 -7.51 -10.02
C PHE A 186 -5.56 -7.26 -8.73
N PHE A 187 -4.36 -6.69 -8.81
CA PHE A 187 -3.54 -6.40 -7.63
C PHE A 187 -4.17 -5.32 -6.74
N GLN A 188 -4.70 -4.24 -7.33
CA GLN A 188 -5.39 -3.18 -6.60
C GLN A 188 -6.62 -3.72 -5.85
N GLU A 189 -7.47 -4.47 -6.55
CA GLU A 189 -8.70 -5.03 -5.99
C GLU A 189 -8.38 -6.09 -4.92
N TYR A 190 -7.37 -6.93 -5.15
CA TYR A 190 -7.00 -7.94 -4.18
C TYR A 190 -6.40 -7.33 -2.89
N HIS A 191 -5.49 -6.37 -3.03
CA HIS A 191 -4.98 -5.64 -1.87
C HIS A 191 -6.13 -4.99 -1.07
N ALA A 192 -7.13 -4.40 -1.75
CA ALA A 192 -8.33 -3.85 -1.12
C ALA A 192 -9.16 -4.88 -0.34
N LEU A 193 -9.38 -6.06 -0.93
CA LEU A 193 -10.12 -7.15 -0.30
C LEU A 193 -9.41 -7.68 0.95
N LEU A 194 -8.07 -7.75 0.94
CA LEU A 194 -7.27 -8.14 2.10
C LEU A 194 -7.35 -7.09 3.21
N VAL A 195 -7.25 -5.81 2.87
CA VAL A 195 -7.46 -4.71 3.83
C VAL A 195 -8.85 -4.76 4.44
N ARG A 196 -9.89 -4.96 3.61
CA ARG A 196 -11.29 -5.09 4.04
C ARG A 196 -11.47 -6.25 5.01
N LEU A 197 -10.93 -7.43 4.69
CA LEU A 197 -10.94 -8.60 5.57
C LEU A 197 -10.23 -8.31 6.90
N GLY A 198 -9.03 -7.75 6.81
CA GLY A 198 -8.17 -7.42 7.94
C GLY A 198 -8.80 -6.42 8.89
N HIS A 199 -9.47 -5.41 8.33
CA HIS A 199 -10.17 -4.38 9.08
C HIS A 199 -11.49 -4.87 9.69
N ARG A 200 -12.25 -5.75 9.03
CA ARG A 200 -13.57 -6.21 9.53
C ARG A 200 -13.50 -7.44 10.43
N HIS A 201 -12.72 -8.45 10.05
CA HIS A 201 -12.72 -9.76 10.71
C HIS A 201 -11.36 -10.10 11.31
N CYS A 202 -10.30 -10.01 10.50
CA CYS A 202 -8.97 -10.48 10.87
C CYS A 202 -8.16 -9.41 11.62
N ARG A 203 -8.75 -8.78 12.65
CA ARG A 203 -8.08 -7.79 13.53
C ARG A 203 -7.06 -8.47 14.47
N ARG A 204 -6.40 -7.70 15.34
CA ARG A 204 -5.53 -8.26 16.41
C ARG A 204 -6.26 -9.30 17.25
N LYS A 205 -7.43 -8.92 17.79
CA LYS A 205 -8.44 -9.86 18.31
C LYS A 205 -9.41 -10.20 17.18
N PRO A 206 -9.34 -11.40 16.58
CA PRO A 206 -10.15 -11.73 15.41
C PRO A 206 -11.62 -11.93 15.78
N SER A 207 -12.49 -11.70 14.80
CA SER A 207 -13.90 -12.12 14.81
C SER A 207 -14.05 -13.19 13.73
N CYS A 208 -13.86 -14.45 14.11
CA CYS A 208 -13.83 -15.58 13.17
C CYS A 208 -15.23 -16.00 12.72
N SER A 209 -16.22 -15.92 13.60
CA SER A 209 -17.62 -16.21 13.25
C SER A 209 -18.10 -15.24 12.17
N GLY A 210 -18.61 -15.77 11.06
CA GLY A 210 -19.06 -14.99 9.91
C GLY A 210 -17.93 -14.36 9.09
N CYS A 211 -16.67 -14.74 9.35
CA CYS A 211 -15.55 -14.37 8.50
C CYS A 211 -15.67 -15.07 7.13
N PRO A 212 -15.42 -14.39 6.00
CA PRO A 212 -15.40 -15.06 4.69
C PRO A 212 -14.41 -16.22 4.59
N LEU A 213 -13.38 -16.24 5.45
CA LEU A 213 -12.38 -17.30 5.52
C LEU A 213 -12.67 -18.36 6.60
N GLU A 214 -13.84 -18.31 7.24
CA GLU A 214 -14.30 -19.37 8.12
C GLU A 214 -14.39 -20.69 7.33
N GLY A 215 -13.75 -21.74 7.85
CA GLY A 215 -13.65 -23.05 7.18
C GLY A 215 -12.76 -23.06 5.93
N PHE A 216 -12.06 -21.97 5.61
CA PHE A 216 -11.11 -21.96 4.49
C PHE A 216 -9.89 -22.81 4.89
N PRO A 217 -9.46 -23.76 4.04
CA PRO A 217 -8.51 -24.80 4.45
C PRO A 217 -7.18 -24.20 4.94
N PRO A 218 -6.66 -24.64 6.10
CA PRO A 218 -5.29 -24.35 6.49
C PRO A 218 -4.32 -25.12 5.58
N GLY A 219 -3.08 -24.63 5.48
CA GLY A 219 -1.98 -25.39 4.87
C GLY A 219 -1.46 -24.83 3.54
N GLY A 220 -0.26 -24.26 3.62
CA GLY A 220 0.79 -24.44 2.62
C GLY A 220 2.07 -24.79 3.39
N PRO A 221 3.01 -25.60 2.88
CA PRO A 221 4.32 -25.74 3.51
C PRO A 221 4.94 -24.35 3.62
N ALA A 222 5.54 -24.06 4.78
CA ALA A 222 6.35 -22.89 5.00
C ALA A 222 7.29 -22.68 3.79
N LEU A 223 7.48 -21.42 3.38
CA LEU A 223 8.60 -21.09 2.49
C LEU A 223 9.84 -21.77 3.07
N ALA A 224 10.46 -22.67 2.30
CA ALA A 224 11.72 -23.28 2.72
C ALA A 224 12.73 -22.14 2.96
N PRO A 225 13.63 -22.29 3.95
CA PRO A 225 14.64 -21.28 4.27
C PRO A 225 15.51 -20.93 3.06
#